data_AF-A0A1V4RHZ9-F1
#
_entry.id   AF-A0A1V4RHZ9-F1
#
_cell.length_a   1.000
_cell.length_b   1.000
_cell.length_c   1.000
_cell.angle_alpha   90.00
_cell.angle_beta   90.00
_cell.angle_gamma   90.00
#
_symmetry.space_group_name_H-M   'P 1'
#
loop_
_entity.id
_entity.type
_entity.pdbx_description
1 polymer ?
#
loop_
_entity_poly.entity_id
_entity_poly.type
_entity_poly.pdbx_seq_one_letter_code
_entity_poly.pdbx_strand_id
1 'polypeptide(L)'
;MVKIQPINNYVLIKLSKEAEEKTPAGIVIPDTAREKPKEGEVAGLAAGATDEIAVGDKVIYKDFSGTQITFEGEEYLLIPAGDILAKYAEVDSI
;
A
#
# COMPACT_ATOMS: atom_id res chain seq x y z
N MET A 1 -14.39 -16.13 8.22
CA MET A 1 -13.58 -15.35 7.26
C MET A 1 -12.13 -15.43 7.71
N VAL A 2 -11.25 -15.89 6.83
CA VAL A 2 -9.81 -15.89 7.08
C VAL A 2 -9.29 -14.56 6.59
N LYS A 3 -8.53 -13.84 7.41
CA LYS A 3 -7.87 -12.59 7.03
C LYS A 3 -6.37 -12.75 7.23
N ILE A 4 -5.57 -12.13 6.37
CA ILE A 4 -4.13 -12.05 6.61
C ILE A 4 -3.92 -11.12 7.80
N GLN A 5 -3.31 -11.66 8.86
CA GLN A 5 -2.89 -10.87 10.00
C GLN A 5 -1.37 -10.76 9.99
N PRO A 6 -0.81 -9.55 9.77
CA PRO A 6 0.62 -9.37 9.94
C PRO A 6 1.03 -9.59 11.40
N ILE A 7 2.22 -10.15 11.60
CA ILE A 7 2.80 -10.44 12.92
C ILE A 7 4.09 -9.64 13.12
N ASN A 8 4.64 -9.60 14.34
CA ASN A 8 5.86 -8.83 14.67
C ASN A 8 5.72 -7.33 14.35
N ASN A 9 6.64 -6.76 13.57
CA ASN A 9 6.67 -5.34 13.20
C ASN A 9 6.27 -5.13 11.73
N TYR A 10 5.43 -6.01 11.19
CA TYR A 10 4.99 -5.94 9.80
C TYR A 10 3.64 -5.23 9.68
N VAL A 11 3.44 -4.62 8.52
CA VAL A 11 2.23 -3.92 8.10
C VAL A 11 1.78 -4.56 6.80
N LEU A 12 0.49 -4.87 6.72
CA LEU A 12 -0.13 -5.38 5.52
C LEU A 12 -0.77 -4.21 4.78
N ILE A 13 -0.30 -3.97 3.57
CA ILE A 13 -0.80 -2.93 2.68
C ILE A 13 -1.56 -3.62 1.55
N LYS A 14 -2.73 -3.11 1.21
CA LYS A 14 -3.46 -3.47 0.02
C LYS A 14 -2.99 -2.58 -1.12
N LEU A 15 -2.52 -3.20 -2.19
CA LEU A 15 -2.15 -2.48 -3.40
C LEU A 15 -3.44 -2.13 -4.14
N SER A 16 -3.76 -0.85 -4.25
CA SER A 16 -4.87 -0.40 -5.08
C SER A 16 -4.57 -0.70 -6.55
N LYS A 17 -5.51 -1.33 -7.26
CA LYS A 17 -5.42 -1.60 -8.71
C LYS A 17 -5.48 -0.33 -9.58
N GLU A 18 -5.55 0.86 -8.98
CA GLU A 18 -5.71 2.15 -9.65
C GLU A 18 -4.47 2.65 -10.41
N ALA A 19 -3.37 1.89 -10.48
CA ALA A 19 -2.29 2.18 -11.44
C ALA A 19 -2.72 1.99 -12.92
N GLU A 20 -3.98 1.58 -13.17
CA GLU A 20 -4.55 1.40 -14.50
C GLU A 20 -5.79 2.27 -14.78
N GLU A 21 -5.81 3.53 -14.39
CA GLU A 21 -6.82 4.47 -14.91
C GLU A 21 -6.20 5.49 -15.88
N LYS A 22 -6.09 5.00 -17.13
CA LYS A 22 -6.35 5.73 -18.38
C LYS A 22 -6.09 7.24 -18.31
N THR A 23 -4.97 7.68 -18.88
CA THR A 23 -4.85 9.09 -19.29
C THR A 23 -6.02 9.42 -20.24
N PRO A 24 -6.74 10.54 -20.07
CA PRO A 24 -7.91 10.90 -20.87
C PRO A 24 -7.61 11.23 -22.36
N ALA A 25 -6.43 10.84 -22.86
CA ALA A 25 -5.93 11.16 -24.19
C ALA A 25 -5.72 9.95 -25.10
N GLY A 26 -6.06 8.72 -24.67
CA GLY A 26 -5.97 7.53 -25.53
C GLY A 26 -4.54 7.12 -25.93
N ILE A 27 -3.52 7.67 -25.27
CA ILE A 27 -2.12 7.30 -25.48
C ILE A 27 -1.80 6.14 -24.56
N VAL A 28 -1.69 4.95 -25.14
CA VAL A 28 -1.18 3.75 -24.48
C VAL A 28 0.28 3.99 -24.17
N ILE A 29 0.60 4.26 -22.90
CA ILE A 29 1.98 4.27 -22.42
C ILE A 29 2.46 2.82 -22.44
N PRO A 30 3.57 2.48 -23.13
CA PRO A 30 4.09 1.12 -23.15
C PRO A 30 4.35 0.63 -21.72
N ASP A 31 3.92 -0.61 -21.42
CA ASP A 31 3.94 -1.28 -20.11
C ASP A 31 5.29 -1.31 -19.37
N THR A 32 6.39 -0.87 -19.98
CA THR A 32 7.76 -1.02 -19.48
C THR A 32 8.25 0.08 -18.53
N ALA A 33 7.44 1.12 -18.24
CA ALA A 33 7.84 2.22 -17.36
C ALA A 33 6.79 2.59 -16.29
N ARG A 34 5.93 1.64 -15.90
CA ARG A 34 5.07 1.83 -14.73
C ARG A 34 5.93 1.65 -13.47
N GLU A 35 6.44 2.75 -12.93
CA GLU A 35 6.91 2.79 -11.53
C GLU A 35 5.81 2.15 -10.69
N LYS A 36 6.12 1.06 -9.98
CA LYS A 36 5.13 0.41 -9.11
C LYS A 36 4.54 1.48 -8.20
N PRO A 37 3.21 1.51 -7.99
CA PRO A 37 2.62 2.46 -7.06
C PRO A 37 3.34 2.32 -5.72
N LYS A 38 3.96 3.43 -5.28
CA LYS A 38 4.71 3.53 -4.01
C LYS A 38 3.76 3.86 -2.85
N GLU A 39 2.47 3.75 -3.12
CA GLU A 39 1.37 4.07 -2.25
C GLU A 39 0.40 2.90 -2.19
N GLY A 40 -0.25 2.75 -1.04
CA GLY A 40 -1.27 1.73 -0.83
C GLY A 40 -2.04 1.99 0.46
N GLU A 41 -3.09 1.21 0.67
CA GLU A 41 -3.97 1.35 1.84
C GLU A 41 -3.60 0.30 2.89
N VAL A 42 -3.52 0.70 4.17
CA VAL A 42 -3.21 -0.25 5.25
C VAL A 42 -4.41 -1.19 5.46
N ALA A 43 -4.23 -2.48 5.13
CA ALA A 43 -5.23 -3.53 5.33
C ALA A 43 -5.10 -4.21 6.70
N GLY A 44 -3.93 -4.14 7.34
CA GLY A 44 -3.70 -4.77 8.63
C GLY A 44 -2.42 -4.32 9.31
N LEU A 45 -2.42 -4.35 10.64
CA LEU A 45 -1.31 -3.96 11.49
C LEU A 45 -1.00 -5.04 12.51
N ALA A 46 0.29 -5.31 12.72
CA ALA A 46 0.73 -6.17 13.80
C ALA A 46 0.69 -5.41 15.14
N ALA A 47 0.47 -6.13 16.23
CA ALA A 47 0.47 -5.54 17.57
C ALA A 47 1.87 -5.00 17.91
N GLY A 48 2.03 -3.67 17.86
CA GLY A 48 3.30 -2.98 18.10
C GLY A 48 4.00 -2.42 16.86
N ALA A 49 3.35 -2.40 15.69
CA ALA A 49 3.94 -1.89 14.44
C ALA A 49 4.30 -0.40 14.49
N THR A 50 3.33 0.45 14.85
CA THR A 50 3.48 1.88 15.19
C THR A 50 2.09 2.44 15.53
N ASP A 51 2.02 3.44 16.41
CA ASP A 51 0.78 4.18 16.71
C ASP A 51 0.48 5.27 15.65
N GLU A 52 1.39 5.47 14.70
CA GLU A 52 1.28 6.53 13.70
C GLU A 52 0.40 6.17 12.51
N ILE A 53 0.08 4.88 12.30
CA ILE A 53 -0.74 4.41 11.18
C ILE A 53 -1.91 3.57 11.70
N ALA A 54 -3.05 3.66 11.02
CA ALA A 54 -4.25 2.89 11.28
C ALA A 54 -4.66 2.07 10.06
N VAL A 55 -5.49 1.06 10.28
CA VAL A 55 -6.15 0.33 9.18
C VAL A 55 -7.04 1.31 8.42
N GLY A 56 -6.88 1.36 7.09
CA GLY A 56 -7.55 2.31 6.20
C GLY A 56 -6.72 3.55 5.86
N ASP A 57 -5.59 3.80 6.53
CA ASP A 57 -4.70 4.90 6.14
C ASP A 57 -4.06 4.61 4.78
N LYS A 58 -4.00 5.63 3.91
CA LYS A 58 -3.14 5.61 2.74
C LYS A 58 -1.72 5.94 3.18
N VAL A 59 -0.76 5.10 2.81
CA VAL A 59 0.65 5.24 3.17
C VAL A 59 1.54 5.16 1.95
N ILE A 60 2.65 5.88 2.01
CA ILE A 60 3.75 5.81 1.04
C ILE A 60 4.86 4.97 1.65
N TYR A 61 5.36 4.00 0.92
CA TYR A 61 6.41 3.08 1.37
C TYR A 61 7.60 3.06 0.40
N LYS A 62 8.72 2.54 0.89
CA LYS A 62 9.95 2.46 0.10
C LYS A 62 9.84 1.46 -1.07
N ASP A 63 10.39 1.84 -2.22
CA ASP A 63 10.56 0.94 -3.36
C ASP A 63 11.35 -0.33 -2.99
N PHE A 64 10.95 -1.47 -3.56
CA PHE A 64 11.57 -2.79 -3.37
C PHE A 64 11.55 -3.36 -1.94
N SER A 65 10.84 -2.70 -1.01
CA SER A 65 10.66 -3.22 0.34
C SER A 65 9.45 -4.13 0.43
N GLY A 66 9.57 -5.19 1.23
CA GLY A 66 8.49 -6.11 1.57
C GLY A 66 8.28 -7.29 0.63
N THR A 67 7.18 -8.01 0.85
CA THR A 67 6.81 -9.24 0.14
C THR A 67 5.39 -9.12 -0.39
N GLN A 68 5.23 -9.33 -1.70
CA GLN A 68 3.92 -9.32 -2.34
C GLN A 68 3.20 -10.65 -2.07
N ILE A 69 1.94 -10.58 -1.65
CA ILE A 69 1.11 -11.71 -1.26
C ILE A 69 -0.22 -11.58 -2.01
N THR A 70 -0.59 -12.61 -2.76
CA THR A 70 -1.92 -12.67 -3.38
C THR A 70 -2.83 -13.52 -2.50
N PHE A 71 -3.96 -12.96 -2.07
CA PHE A 71 -4.93 -13.64 -1.22
C PHE A 71 -6.35 -13.29 -1.65
N GLU A 72 -7.19 -14.30 -1.84
CA GLU A 72 -8.58 -14.15 -2.30
C GLU A 72 -8.73 -13.35 -3.63
N GLY A 73 -7.71 -13.35 -4.49
CA GLY A 73 -7.71 -12.60 -5.76
C GLY A 73 -7.33 -11.12 -5.63
N GLU A 74 -6.92 -10.71 -4.44
CA GLU A 74 -6.41 -9.37 -4.15
C GLU A 74 -4.90 -9.40 -3.87
N GLU A 75 -4.23 -8.31 -4.21
CA GLU A 75 -2.79 -8.17 -4.03
C GLU A 75 -2.49 -7.33 -2.80
N TYR A 76 -1.71 -7.93 -1.92
CA TYR A 76 -1.23 -7.32 -0.69
C TYR A 76 0.29 -7.22 -0.75
N LEU A 77 0.83 -6.26 0.00
CA LEU A 77 2.24 -6.04 0.21
C LEU A 77 2.49 -6.06 1.71
N LEU A 78 3.31 -6.99 2.17
CA LEU A 78 3.73 -7.10 3.55
C LEU A 78 5.09 -6.42 3.71
N ILE A 79 5.14 -5.29 4.41
CA ILE A 79 6.38 -4.52 4.63
C ILE A 79 6.64 -4.33 6.13
N PRO A 80 7.90 -4.17 6.56
CA PRO A 80 8.17 -3.75 7.94
C PRO A 80 7.68 -2.31 8.14
N ALA A 81 7.18 -1.99 9.33
CA ALA A 81 6.66 -0.66 9.66
C ALA A 81 7.69 0.48 9.44
N GLY A 82 8.99 0.19 9.62
CA GLY A 82 10.07 1.15 9.39
C GLY A 82 10.34 1.51 7.93
N ASP A 83 9.76 0.79 6.97
CA ASP A 83 9.85 1.12 5.54
C ASP A 83 8.69 2.00 5.05
N ILE A 84 7.77 2.37 5.94
CA ILE A 84 6.73 3.37 5.68
C ILE A 84 7.37 4.75 5.80
N LEU A 85 7.25 5.54 4.74
CA LEU A 85 7.88 6.85 4.61
C LEU A 85 6.94 7.99 5.01
N ALA A 86 5.65 7.86 4.68
CA ALA A 86 4.65 8.88 4.97
C ALA A 86 3.24 8.26 5.01
N LYS A 87 2.28 8.99 5.59
CA LYS A 87 0.85 8.75 5.43
C LYS A 87 0.16 9.99 4.86
N TYR A 88 -0.90 9.78 4.09
CA TYR A 88 -1.74 10.90 3.66
C TYR A 88 -2.54 11.39 4.87
N ALA A 89 -2.38 12.66 5.20
CA ALA A 89 -3.23 13.34 6.17
C ALA A 89 -4.19 14.24 5.38
N GLU A 90 -5.48 14.07 5.58
CA GLU A 90 -6.45 15.06 5.10
C GLU A 90 -6.19 16.35 5.87
N VAL A 91 -5.59 17.33 5.19
CA VAL A 91 -5.47 18.68 5.72
C VAL A 91 -6.73 19.40 5.28
N ASP A 92 -7.71 19.51 6.19
CA ASP A 92 -8.84 20.43 6.00
C ASP A 92 -8.25 21.80 5.64
N SER A 93 -8.49 22.23 4.40
CA SER A 93 -8.05 23.55 3.94
C SER A 93 -8.72 24.60 4.79
N ILE A 94 -7.90 25.33 5.55
CA ILE A 94 -8.30 26.55 6.27
C ILE A 94 -8.53 27.67 5.26
#